data_AF-A0AAW6JWF9-F1
#
_entry.id   AF-A0AAW6JWF9-F1
#
_cell.length_a   1.000
_cell.length_b   1.000
_cell.length_c   1.000
_cell.angle_alpha   90.00
_cell.angle_beta   90.00
_cell.angle_gamma   90.00
#
_symmetry.space_group_name_H-M   'P 1'
#
loop_
_entity.id
_entity.type
_entity.pdbx_description
1 polymer ?
#
loop_
_entity_poly.entity_id
_entity_poly.type
_entity_poly.pdbx_seq_one_letter_code
_entity_poly.pdbx_strand_id
1 'polypeptide(L)'
;MIQGNFGSEGQLFFELDLITADGLNLPVDAMLDTGFTKFMAINTQDLDGLDWVFLGNEPMQTAQGESRFNIYLGKVILDGKEYEIPVHVGDNITEVLLGSEWLKFLRLVVDFPESILTLG
;
A
#
# COMPACT_ATOMS: atom_id res chain seq x y z
N MET A 1 -11.16 8.32 9.48
CA MET A 1 -11.64 7.11 8.80
C MET A 1 -11.91 7.50 7.36
N ILE A 2 -11.20 6.87 6.43
CA ILE A 2 -11.33 7.13 4.99
C ILE A 2 -12.39 6.21 4.38
N GLN A 3 -13.05 6.71 3.33
CA GLN A 3 -13.93 5.92 2.49
C GLN A 3 -13.12 5.26 1.38
N GLY A 4 -13.45 4.00 1.06
CA GLY A 4 -12.88 3.28 -0.06
C GLY A 4 -13.87 3.08 -1.20
N ASN A 5 -13.38 2.50 -2.30
CA ASN A 5 -14.18 2.13 -3.46
C ASN A 5 -14.09 0.63 -3.73
N PHE A 6 -15.21 0.02 -4.14
CA PHE A 6 -15.21 -1.36 -4.60
C PHE A 6 -14.80 -1.44 -6.07
N GLY A 7 -13.80 -2.27 -6.37
CA GLY A 7 -13.43 -2.63 -7.74
C GLY A 7 -14.47 -3.54 -8.40
N SER A 8 -14.34 -3.74 -9.72
CA SER A 8 -15.30 -4.52 -10.51
C SER A 8 -15.41 -5.99 -10.11
N GLU A 9 -14.37 -6.54 -9.46
CA GLU A 9 -14.34 -7.92 -8.98
C GLU A 9 -14.38 -7.99 -7.44
N GLY A 10 -14.80 -6.92 -6.78
CA GLY A 10 -14.88 -6.84 -5.32
C GLY A 10 -13.55 -6.49 -4.65
N GLN A 11 -12.55 -6.00 -5.40
CA GLN A 11 -11.35 -5.42 -4.82
C GLN A 11 -11.71 -4.25 -3.90
N LEU A 12 -10.88 -4.01 -2.89
CA LEU A 12 -11.09 -2.95 -1.91
C LEU A 12 -10.01 -1.89 -2.12
N PHE A 13 -10.38 -0.74 -2.69
CA PHE A 13 -9.45 0.35 -2.96
C PHE A 13 -9.59 1.48 -1.95
N PHE A 14 -8.47 2.07 -1.57
CA PHE A 14 -8.39 3.24 -0.71
C PHE A 14 -7.40 4.24 -1.30
N GLU A 15 -7.78 5.50 -1.37
CA GLU A 15 -6.87 6.58 -1.74
C GLU A 15 -5.95 6.92 -0.56
N LEU A 16 -4.66 7.10 -0.85
CA LEU A 16 -3.64 7.62 0.07
C LEU A 16 -2.64 8.46 -0.70
N ASP A 17 -1.88 9.32 -0.02
CA ASP A 17 -0.80 10.06 -0.66
C ASP A 17 0.55 9.40 -0.40
N LEU A 18 1.37 9.28 -1.43
CA LEU A 18 2.82 9.09 -1.30
C LEU A 18 3.49 10.46 -1.23
N ILE A 19 4.44 10.64 -0.31
CA ILE A 19 5.21 11.89 -0.24
C ILE A 19 6.44 11.77 -1.13
N THR A 20 6.54 12.66 -2.11
CA THR A 20 7.65 12.74 -3.07
C THR A 20 8.89 13.41 -2.48
N ALA A 21 10.00 13.35 -3.20
CA ALA A 21 11.29 13.94 -2.78
C ALA A 21 11.23 15.45 -2.51
N ASP A 22 10.39 16.17 -3.25
CA ASP A 22 10.16 17.61 -3.12
C ASP A 22 9.05 17.97 -2.10
N GLY A 23 8.51 16.97 -1.40
CA GLY A 23 7.50 17.14 -0.35
C GLY A 23 6.09 17.36 -0.90
N LEU A 24 5.84 17.01 -2.17
CA LEU A 24 4.50 17.00 -2.74
C LEU A 24 3.78 15.70 -2.38
N ASN A 25 2.45 15.80 -2.31
CA ASN A 25 1.58 14.65 -2.14
C ASN A 25 1.21 14.10 -3.52
N LEU A 26 1.54 12.84 -3.77
CA LEU A 26 1.11 12.07 -4.94
C LEU A 26 -0.03 11.14 -4.54
N PRO A 27 -1.30 11.46 -4.86
CA PRO A 27 -2.42 10.59 -4.56
C PRO A 27 -2.35 9.31 -5.40
N VAL A 28 -2.56 8.17 -4.76
CA VAL A 28 -2.61 6.85 -5.39
C VAL A 28 -3.79 6.05 -4.86
N ASP A 29 -4.44 5.28 -5.74
CA ASP A 29 -5.40 4.27 -5.35
C ASP A 29 -4.65 2.99 -4.96
N ALA A 30 -4.77 2.59 -3.69
CA ALA A 30 -4.14 1.39 -3.16
C ALA A 30 -5.17 0.27 -2.96
N MET A 31 -4.89 -0.90 -3.52
CA MET A 31 -5.68 -2.11 -3.30
C MET A 31 -5.30 -2.77 -1.98
N LEU A 32 -6.27 -2.93 -1.07
CA LEU A 32 -6.07 -3.73 0.14
C LEU A 32 -5.96 -5.22 -0.22
N ASP A 33 -4.81 -5.81 0.09
CA ASP A 33 -4.54 -7.25 -0.03
C ASP A 33 -4.27 -7.85 1.37
N THR A 34 -5.26 -8.57 1.90
CA THR A 34 -5.11 -9.24 3.20
C THR A 34 -4.15 -10.45 3.17
N GLY A 35 -3.86 -10.98 1.99
CA GLY A 35 -2.84 -12.02 1.79
C GLY A 35 -1.41 -11.46 1.86
N PHE A 36 -1.24 -10.15 1.67
CA PHE A 36 0.01 -9.45 1.87
C PHE A 36 0.14 -9.01 3.34
N THR A 37 1.17 -9.48 4.02
CA THR A 37 1.33 -9.34 5.48
C THR A 37 2.23 -8.19 5.92
N LYS A 38 2.64 -7.32 4.99
CA LYS A 38 3.47 -6.14 5.27
C LYS A 38 2.62 -4.88 5.14
N PHE A 39 3.22 -3.69 5.24
CA PHE A 39 2.48 -2.43 5.14
C PHE A 39 2.06 -2.10 3.73
N MET A 40 3.02 -2.03 2.81
CA MET A 40 2.77 -1.58 1.46
C MET A 40 3.71 -2.25 0.47
N ALA A 41 3.24 -2.43 -0.76
CA ALA A 41 4.09 -2.77 -1.88
C ALA A 41 3.76 -1.91 -3.12
N ILE A 42 4.77 -1.51 -3.89
CA ILE A 42 4.63 -0.71 -5.12
C ILE A 42 5.48 -1.28 -6.24
N ASN A 43 5.18 -0.90 -7.49
CA ASN A 43 6.03 -1.25 -8.60
C ASN A 43 7.37 -0.49 -8.50
N THR A 44 8.47 -1.10 -8.98
CA THR A 44 9.75 -0.41 -9.12
C THR A 44 9.65 0.87 -9.95
N GLN A 45 8.77 0.91 -10.95
CA GLN A 45 8.54 2.09 -11.79
C GLN A 45 7.92 3.26 -11.02
N ASP A 46 7.16 2.99 -9.96
CA ASP A 46 6.51 4.02 -9.14
C ASP A 46 7.48 4.64 -8.13
N LEU A 47 8.67 4.05 -7.94
CA LEU A 47 9.69 4.56 -7.03
C LEU A 47 10.36 5.83 -7.57
N ASP A 48 10.38 6.01 -8.90
CA ASP A 48 11.03 7.14 -9.55
C ASP A 48 10.37 8.46 -9.11
N GLY A 49 11.16 9.33 -8.46
CA GLY A 49 10.69 10.63 -7.95
C GLY A 49 10.24 10.64 -6.48
N LEU A 50 10.21 9.48 -5.81
CA LEU A 50 9.92 9.41 -4.38
C LEU A 50 11.14 9.68 -3.48
N ASP A 51 12.35 9.38 -3.97
CA ASP A 51 13.63 9.51 -3.26
C ASP A 51 13.61 8.88 -1.84
N TRP A 52 12.88 7.77 -1.71
CA TRP A 52 12.80 7.03 -0.46
C TRP A 52 14.13 6.35 -0.14
N VAL A 53 14.42 6.24 1.16
CA VAL A 53 15.69 5.68 1.63
C VAL A 53 15.68 4.16 1.49
N PHE A 54 16.64 3.60 0.76
CA PHE A 54 16.82 2.15 0.67
C PHE A 54 17.24 1.57 2.03
N LEU A 55 16.47 0.61 2.53
CA LEU A 55 16.71 -0.07 3.80
C LEU A 55 17.37 -1.44 3.64
N GLY A 56 17.22 -2.06 2.48
CA GLY A 56 17.77 -3.39 2.20
C GLY A 56 16.86 -4.21 1.29
N ASN A 57 17.02 -5.53 1.34
CA ASN A 57 16.13 -6.44 0.62
C ASN A 57 15.83 -7.68 1.46
N GLU A 58 14.64 -8.24 1.26
CA GLU A 58 14.18 -9.45 1.96
C GLU A 58 13.70 -10.49 0.95
N PRO A 59 14.01 -11.78 1.14
CA PRO A 59 13.31 -12.85 0.44
C PRO A 59 11.87 -12.93 0.96
N MET A 60 10.93 -13.12 0.05
CA MET A 60 9.52 -13.25 0.35
C MET A 60 8.91 -14.40 -0.46
N GLN A 61 8.12 -15.24 0.20
CA GLN A 61 7.37 -16.29 -0.46
C GLN A 61 6.15 -15.68 -1.14
N THR A 62 6.09 -15.77 -2.46
CA THR A 62 4.94 -15.34 -3.27
C THR A 62 4.21 -16.54 -3.84
N ALA A 63 3.06 -16.30 -4.47
CA ALA A 63 2.34 -17.32 -5.24
C ALA A 63 3.18 -17.90 -6.40
N GLN A 64 4.17 -17.16 -6.90
CA GLN A 64 5.07 -17.58 -7.98
C GLN A 64 6.37 -18.24 -7.47
N GLY A 65 6.53 -18.40 -6.15
CA GLY A 65 7.75 -18.89 -5.51
C GLY A 65 8.46 -17.81 -4.70
N GLU A 66 9.70 -18.10 -4.32
CA GLU A 66 10.53 -17.13 -3.60
C GLU A 66 10.95 -15.99 -4.52
N SER A 67 10.79 -14.75 -4.05
CA SER A 67 11.21 -13.54 -4.75
C SER A 67 11.88 -12.61 -3.77
N ARG A 68 12.89 -11.84 -4.23
CA ARG A 68 13.51 -10.80 -3.40
C ARG A 68 12.85 -9.47 -3.70
N PHE A 69 12.42 -8.80 -2.65
CA PHE A 69 11.89 -7.44 -2.72
C PHE A 69 12.90 -6.47 -2.13
N ASN A 70 13.07 -5.33 -2.80
CA ASN A 70 13.78 -4.21 -2.20
C ASN A 70 12.85 -3.54 -1.19
N ILE A 71 13.41 -3.07 -0.09
CA ILE A 71 12.67 -2.39 0.97
C ILE A 71 13.17 -0.96 1.06
N TYR A 72 12.22 -0.03 1.03
CA TYR A 72 12.47 1.39 1.18
C TYR A 72 11.70 1.94 2.38
N LEU A 73 12.24 2.98 3.02
CA LEU A 73 11.50 3.75 4.01
C LEU A 73 10.59 4.73 3.28
N GLY A 74 9.33 4.32 3.10
CA GLY A 74 8.33 5.12 2.42
C GLY A 74 7.65 6.10 3.37
N LYS A 75 7.26 7.23 2.82
CA LYS A 75 6.48 8.28 3.49
C LYS A 75 5.10 8.35 2.86
N VAL A 76 4.07 8.13 3.66
CA VAL A 76 2.69 8.04 3.19
C VAL A 76 1.76 8.84 4.08
N ILE A 77 0.70 9.39 3.51
CA ILE A 77 -0.39 10.03 4.25
C ILE A 77 -1.64 9.18 4.07
N LEU A 78 -2.17 8.70 5.19
CA LEU A 78 -3.39 7.91 5.26
C LEU A 78 -4.32 8.55 6.30
N ASP A 79 -5.55 8.87 5.91
CA ASP A 79 -6.51 9.58 6.77
C ASP A 79 -5.97 10.92 7.30
N GLY A 80 -5.21 11.64 6.46
CA GLY A 80 -4.57 12.91 6.83
C GLY A 80 -3.41 12.79 7.83
N LYS A 81 -3.00 11.57 8.18
CA LYS A 81 -1.87 11.31 9.07
C LYS A 81 -0.69 10.75 8.30
N GLU A 82 0.48 11.34 8.53
CA GLU A 82 1.75 10.90 7.96
C GLU A 82 2.30 9.67 8.71
N TYR A 83 2.85 8.74 7.93
CA TYR A 83 3.52 7.53 8.41
C TYR A 83 4.83 7.32 7.64
N GLU A 84 5.87 6.93 8.38
CA GLU A 84 7.09 6.34 7.82
C GLU A 84 7.02 4.82 7.99
N ILE A 85 7.02 4.08 6.88
CA ILE A 85 6.80 2.63 6.87
C ILE A 85 7.78 1.91 5.92
N PRO A 86 8.11 0.63 6.18
CA PRO A 86 8.80 -0.19 5.19
C PRO A 86 7.86 -0.51 4.01
N VAL A 87 8.27 -0.12 2.81
CA VAL A 87 7.56 -0.38 1.54
C VAL A 87 8.36 -1.39 0.72
N HIS A 88 7.67 -2.44 0.26
CA HIS A 88 8.27 -3.50 -0.57
C HIS A 88 8.15 -3.12 -2.05
N VAL A 89 9.26 -3.18 -2.77
CA VAL A 89 9.33 -2.74 -4.18
C VAL A 89 9.74 -3.92 -5.04
N GLY A 90 9.00 -4.14 -6.13
CA GLY A 90 9.26 -5.22 -7.08
C GLY A 90 8.60 -5.00 -8.44
N ASP A 91 9.12 -5.68 -9.47
CA ASP A 91 8.79 -5.38 -10.87
C ASP A 91 7.41 -5.90 -11.32
N ASN A 92 6.86 -6.91 -10.62
CA ASN A 92 5.62 -7.60 -10.99
C ASN A 92 4.41 -7.18 -10.15
N ILE A 93 4.46 -5.97 -9.57
CA ILE A 93 3.35 -5.40 -8.80
C ILE A 93 2.51 -4.54 -9.75
N THR A 94 1.25 -4.91 -9.96
CA THR A 94 0.36 -4.18 -10.88
C THR A 94 -0.33 -2.99 -10.21
N GLU A 95 -0.75 -3.17 -8.95
CA GLU A 95 -1.45 -2.16 -8.15
C GLU A 95 -0.59 -1.81 -6.94
N VAL A 96 -0.68 -0.57 -6.46
CA VAL A 96 -0.17 -0.24 -5.11
C VAL A 96 -0.93 -1.11 -4.11
N LEU A 97 -0.21 -1.93 -3.35
CA LEU A 97 -0.82 -2.83 -2.37
C LEU A 97 -0.79 -2.22 -0.99
N LEU A 98 -1.93 -2.21 -0.30
CA LEU A 98 -2.04 -1.95 1.12
C LEU A 98 -2.18 -3.30 1.84
N GLY A 99 -1.26 -3.65 2.72
CA GLY A 99 -1.25 -4.96 3.35
C GLY A 99 -1.93 -5.00 4.72
N SER A 100 -2.14 -6.21 5.21
CA SER A 100 -2.83 -6.49 6.48
C SER A 100 -2.11 -5.96 7.73
N GLU A 101 -0.85 -5.54 7.62
CA GLU A 101 -0.11 -4.96 8.76
C GLU A 101 -0.80 -3.69 9.30
N TRP A 102 -1.43 -2.90 8.43
CA TRP A 102 -2.24 -1.73 8.81
C TRP A 102 -3.42 -2.10 9.71
N LEU A 103 -4.00 -3.28 9.53
CA LEU A 103 -5.19 -3.75 10.26
C LEU A 103 -4.90 -4.09 11.72
N LYS A 104 -3.62 -4.09 12.13
CA LYS A 104 -3.25 -4.19 13.55
C LYS A 104 -3.64 -2.96 14.35
N PHE A 105 -3.91 -1.83 13.70
CA PHE A 105 -4.26 -0.57 14.37
C PHE A 105 -5.34 0.26 13.65
N LEU A 106 -5.71 -0.07 12.41
CA LEU A 106 -6.85 0.54 11.71
C LEU A 106 -8.00 -0.47 11.62
N ARG A 107 -9.24 0.00 11.78
CA ARG A 107 -10.43 -0.82 11.58
C ARG A 107 -10.84 -0.79 10.12
N LEU A 108 -10.91 -1.98 9.52
CA LEU A 108 -11.57 -2.19 8.24
C LEU A 108 -13.05 -2.53 8.47
N VAL A 109 -13.94 -1.89 7.73
CA VAL A 109 -15.35 -2.29 7.60
C VAL A 109 -15.66 -2.50 6.13
N VAL A 110 -16.22 -3.67 5.81
CA VAL A 110 -16.65 -4.05 4.46
C VAL A 110 -18.07 -4.58 4.55
N ASP A 111 -19.00 -3.91 3.90
CA ASP A 111 -20.40 -4.32 3.76
C ASP A 111 -20.85 -4.06 2.32
N PHE A 112 -20.84 -5.11 1.50
CA PHE A 112 -21.26 -5.00 0.10
C PHE A 112 -22.75 -4.67 -0.08
N PRO A 113 -23.69 -5.34 0.63
CA PRO A 113 -25.12 -4.97 0.57
C PRO A 113 -25.38 -3.48 0.84
N GLU A 114 -24.72 -2.91 1.83
CA GLU A 114 -24.89 -1.49 2.21
C GLU A 114 -23.90 -0.55 1.50
N SER A 115 -23.04 -1.08 0.62
CA SER A 115 -21.98 -0.33 -0.07
C SER A 115 -21.07 0.46 0.88
N ILE A 116 -20.75 -0.12 2.05
CA ILE A 116 -19.84 0.47 3.03
C ILE A 116 -18.45 -0.13 2.86
N LEU A 117 -17.48 0.73 2.56
CA LEU A 117 -16.06 0.41 2.62
C LEU A 117 -15.33 1.52 3.33
N THR A 118 -14.77 1.23 4.52
CA THR A 118 -14.05 2.23 5.31
C THR A 118 -12.83 1.65 5.99
N LEU A 119 -11.79 2.46 6.14
CA LEU A 119 -10.56 2.15 6.85
C LEU A 119 -10.20 3.28 7.83
N GLY A 120 -9.95 2.99 9.10
CA GLY A 120 -9.49 3.99 10.07
C GLY A 120 -9.78 3.68 11.53
#